data_AF-A0A8S9UJI3-F1
#
_entry.id   AF-A0A8S9UJI3-F1
#
_cell.length_a   1.000
_cell.length_b   1.000
_cell.length_c   1.000
_cell.angle_alpha   90.00
_cell.angle_beta   90.00
_cell.angle_gamma   90.00
#
_symmetry.space_group_name_H-M   'P 1'
#
loop_
_entity.id
_entity.type
_entity.pdbx_description
1 polymer ?
#
loop_
_entity_poly.entity_id
_entity_poly.type
_entity_poly.pdbx_seq_one_letter_code
_entity_poly.pdbx_strand_id
1 'polypeptide(L)'
;MIDPDVLMKTASLSKTTIATSSNRFLRLLDTEVQDTVRGDNDVDREDRGNTPSISKVDDLIHKVFKSNPEKAQIEAWMKSRVHPQALFATLRPGKSTTKLDNDPDLLLWFKLVAAFRAKKGNKAFSDLDLYHLLLKKNSAEELNILFESFLKTGGLKDLGKSMQKSLSGSWMSKAIKHETSPTIVYDTLRLREAGTKLGDSPIFHQWLSYVQKYRAQERNHWFGDREMLDLFRKTMPEDDVVTLLHLLQNVPGMKNHGDAMQRLMFLSSKTSRKTMSDVWLKYDVSPEEVWKILRLAETNMDALNINAMFHSVVQDVPDLKLFAENMQTNLFQKCLQLEWDPKAVSSMLAIPYPTSALHLPKSDPIYKTWEAYTLYFSERKGGVLLLNKVKTLLDNDNPIGALTQL
;
A
#
# COMPACT_ATOMS: atom_id res chain seq x y z
N MET A 1 -16.08 -34.74 30.64
CA MET A 1 -15.68 -35.34 29.34
C MET A 1 -16.86 -35.16 28.39
N ILE A 2 -16.65 -34.64 27.18
CA ILE A 2 -17.72 -34.33 26.21
C ILE A 2 -17.34 -34.97 24.87
N ASP A 3 -18.34 -35.42 24.13
CA ASP A 3 -18.23 -36.23 22.93
C ASP A 3 -17.60 -35.47 21.73
N PRO A 4 -16.60 -36.03 21.02
CA PRO A 4 -16.00 -35.40 19.85
C PRO A 4 -16.97 -35.14 18.67
N ASP A 5 -18.01 -35.94 18.50
CA ASP A 5 -18.81 -35.95 17.25
C ASP A 5 -19.75 -34.73 17.11
N VAL A 6 -19.89 -33.92 18.17
CA VAL A 6 -20.71 -32.70 18.18
C VAL A 6 -20.04 -31.54 17.41
N LEU A 7 -18.72 -31.58 17.19
CA LEU A 7 -17.94 -30.45 16.67
C LEU A 7 -17.91 -30.34 15.13
N MET A 8 -18.41 -31.33 14.39
CA MET A 8 -18.25 -31.44 12.93
C MET A 8 -19.41 -30.86 12.09
N LYS A 9 -20.35 -30.09 12.65
CA LYS A 9 -21.63 -29.76 11.97
C LYS A 9 -21.94 -28.29 11.66
N THR A 10 -20.94 -27.39 11.66
CA THR A 10 -21.10 -25.98 11.24
C THR A 10 -20.35 -25.60 9.96
N ALA A 11 -19.44 -26.44 9.47
CA ALA A 11 -18.55 -26.13 8.34
C ALA A 11 -19.17 -26.39 6.95
N SER A 12 -20.36 -25.85 6.63
CA SER A 12 -21.02 -26.02 5.32
C SER A 12 -21.99 -24.90 4.88
N LEU A 13 -21.65 -23.63 5.16
CA LEU A 13 -22.31 -22.44 4.60
C LEU A 13 -21.25 -21.35 4.33
N SER A 14 -21.21 -20.63 3.19
CA SER A 14 -21.91 -20.82 1.91
C SER A 14 -21.07 -20.22 0.77
N LYS A 15 -20.82 -20.96 -0.33
CA LYS A 15 -20.01 -20.48 -1.48
C LYS A 15 -20.77 -19.63 -2.50
N THR A 16 -22.10 -19.53 -2.38
CA THR A 16 -23.00 -19.06 -3.45
C THR A 16 -23.17 -17.54 -3.51
N THR A 17 -22.86 -16.81 -2.44
CA THR A 17 -23.17 -15.37 -2.32
C THR A 17 -22.12 -14.46 -2.97
N ILE A 18 -20.84 -14.83 -2.91
CA ILE A 18 -19.70 -13.98 -3.29
C ILE A 18 -19.64 -13.72 -4.82
N ALA A 19 -19.88 -14.76 -5.61
CA ALA A 19 -19.94 -14.65 -7.07
C ALA A 19 -21.11 -13.75 -7.53
N THR A 20 -22.24 -13.82 -6.83
CA THR A 20 -23.42 -13.00 -7.09
C THR A 20 -23.17 -11.52 -6.79
N SER A 21 -22.49 -11.21 -5.68
CA SER A 21 -22.06 -9.85 -5.32
C SER A 21 -21.15 -9.23 -6.40
N SER A 22 -20.09 -9.94 -6.78
CA SER A 22 -19.09 -9.45 -7.74
C SER A 22 -19.70 -9.19 -9.14
N ASN A 23 -20.53 -10.14 -9.62
CA ASN A 23 -21.25 -9.96 -10.89
C ASN A 23 -22.29 -8.81 -10.84
N ARG A 24 -22.88 -8.55 -9.67
CA ARG A 24 -23.79 -7.41 -9.49
C ARG A 24 -23.02 -6.09 -9.53
N PHE A 25 -21.89 -5.97 -8.83
CA PHE A 25 -21.09 -4.75 -8.81
C PHE A 25 -20.52 -4.40 -10.20
N LEU A 26 -20.03 -5.40 -10.95
CA LEU A 26 -19.62 -5.22 -12.35
C LEU A 26 -20.75 -4.68 -13.24
N ARG A 27 -21.97 -5.26 -13.18
CA ARG A 27 -23.14 -4.74 -13.93
C ARG A 27 -23.54 -3.31 -13.52
N LEU A 28 -23.17 -2.88 -12.32
CA LEU A 28 -23.55 -1.59 -11.75
C LEU A 28 -22.55 -0.45 -12.03
N LEU A 29 -21.41 -0.72 -12.65
CA LEU A 29 -20.57 0.30 -13.31
C LEU A 29 -21.15 0.73 -14.68
N ASP A 30 -21.85 -0.19 -15.36
CA ASP A 30 -22.17 -0.13 -16.79
C ASP A 30 -23.59 0.32 -17.16
N THR A 31 -24.45 0.63 -16.18
CA THR A 31 -25.89 0.93 -16.36
C THR A 31 -26.13 2.45 -16.34
N GLU A 32 -26.99 3.08 -17.16
CA GLU A 32 -28.01 2.65 -18.17
C GLU A 32 -27.93 3.66 -19.37
N VAL A 33 -28.63 3.61 -20.52
CA VAL A 33 -29.70 2.79 -21.15
C VAL A 33 -29.40 2.76 -22.70
N GLN A 34 -30.19 2.53 -23.78
CA GLN A 34 -31.61 2.48 -24.18
C GLN A 34 -31.82 1.61 -25.47
N ASP A 35 -33.06 1.24 -25.78
CA ASP A 35 -33.51 0.50 -26.98
C ASP A 35 -33.69 1.34 -28.28
N THR A 36 -33.78 0.65 -29.43
CA THR A 36 -34.65 1.01 -30.58
C THR A 36 -35.00 -0.25 -31.39
N VAL A 37 -36.04 -0.17 -32.26
CA VAL A 37 -36.80 -1.33 -32.75
C VAL A 37 -36.74 -1.50 -34.28
N ARG A 38 -36.60 -2.77 -34.72
CA ARG A 38 -37.03 -3.43 -35.98
C ARG A 38 -37.15 -2.62 -37.29
N GLY A 39 -36.45 -3.11 -38.32
CA GLY A 39 -36.75 -2.92 -39.76
C GLY A 39 -36.13 -4.08 -40.56
N ASP A 40 -36.76 -4.52 -41.65
CA ASP A 40 -36.46 -5.81 -42.31
C ASP A 40 -36.68 -5.75 -43.85
N ASN A 41 -36.27 -6.81 -44.58
CA ASN A 41 -36.53 -7.13 -46.00
C ASN A 41 -35.67 -6.46 -47.13
N ASP A 42 -34.89 -7.30 -47.86
CA ASP A 42 -35.02 -7.69 -49.29
C ASP A 42 -35.11 -6.67 -50.47
N VAL A 43 -34.71 -6.96 -51.73
CA VAL A 43 -33.71 -7.89 -52.37
C VAL A 43 -33.63 -7.61 -53.90
N ASP A 44 -32.49 -7.86 -54.58
CA ASP A 44 -32.30 -7.98 -56.06
C ASP A 44 -32.64 -6.77 -57.01
N ARG A 45 -32.21 -6.65 -58.30
CA ARG A 45 -31.21 -7.37 -59.16
C ARG A 45 -30.61 -6.45 -60.27
N GLU A 46 -29.83 -7.03 -61.18
CA GLU A 46 -28.99 -6.45 -62.27
C GLU A 46 -29.82 -5.80 -63.43
N ASP A 47 -29.29 -5.01 -64.39
CA ASP A 47 -28.37 -5.45 -65.47
C ASP A 47 -27.63 -4.31 -66.27
N ARG A 48 -26.74 -4.74 -67.18
CA ARG A 48 -25.86 -4.09 -68.20
C ARG A 48 -26.26 -2.70 -68.77
N GLY A 49 -25.30 -1.86 -69.22
CA GLY A 49 -23.85 -2.08 -69.29
C GLY A 49 -23.06 -1.05 -70.14
N ASN A 50 -21.85 -1.43 -70.55
CA ASN A 50 -20.83 -0.69 -71.30
C ASN A 50 -20.16 0.54 -70.61
N THR A 51 -19.03 0.99 -71.17
CA THR A 51 -17.95 1.60 -70.38
C THR A 51 -17.20 2.78 -71.02
N PRO A 52 -16.90 3.81 -70.21
CA PRO A 52 -15.66 4.57 -70.25
C PRO A 52 -14.80 4.13 -69.04
N SER A 53 -14.04 3.04 -69.18
CA SER A 53 -13.38 2.36 -68.04
C SER A 53 -12.33 3.20 -67.30
N ILE A 54 -11.87 4.32 -67.88
CA ILE A 54 -10.93 5.23 -67.22
C ILE A 54 -11.65 6.12 -66.20
N SER A 55 -12.79 6.73 -66.54
CA SER A 55 -13.47 7.64 -65.59
C SER A 55 -14.01 6.93 -64.35
N LYS A 56 -14.38 5.64 -64.45
CA LYS A 56 -14.72 4.83 -63.26
C LYS A 56 -13.50 4.47 -62.40
N VAL A 57 -12.31 4.38 -62.99
CA VAL A 57 -11.05 4.21 -62.25
C VAL A 57 -10.65 5.54 -61.60
N ASP A 58 -10.77 6.67 -62.30
CA ASP A 58 -10.55 8.00 -61.72
C ASP A 58 -11.56 8.32 -60.61
N ASP A 59 -12.84 7.93 -60.75
CA ASP A 59 -13.83 8.06 -59.66
C ASP A 59 -13.49 7.14 -58.49
N LEU A 60 -13.06 5.90 -58.73
CA LEU A 60 -12.61 5.00 -57.67
C LEU A 60 -11.36 5.54 -56.96
N ILE A 61 -10.40 6.09 -57.71
CA ILE A 61 -9.22 6.78 -57.18
C ILE A 61 -9.67 8.01 -56.39
N HIS A 62 -10.49 8.91 -56.93
CA HIS A 62 -11.00 10.07 -56.19
C HIS A 62 -11.85 9.70 -54.96
N LYS A 63 -12.49 8.54 -54.94
CA LYS A 63 -13.33 8.05 -53.83
C LYS A 63 -12.53 7.29 -52.77
N VAL A 64 -11.41 6.66 -53.15
CA VAL A 64 -10.41 6.08 -52.25
C VAL A 64 -9.51 7.17 -51.66
N PHE A 65 -9.03 8.12 -52.47
CA PHE A 65 -8.27 9.30 -52.00
C PHE A 65 -9.15 10.39 -51.35
N LYS A 66 -10.49 10.30 -51.44
CA LYS A 66 -11.42 11.00 -50.52
C LYS A 66 -11.59 10.29 -49.17
N SER A 67 -11.11 9.07 -49.00
CA SER A 67 -11.04 8.47 -47.67
C SER A 67 -9.88 9.11 -46.89
N ASN A 68 -10.14 9.55 -45.66
CA ASN A 68 -9.06 9.90 -44.75
C ASN A 68 -8.17 8.65 -44.59
N PRO A 69 -6.85 8.71 -44.88
CA PRO A 69 -5.97 7.53 -44.80
C PRO A 69 -5.97 6.90 -43.41
N GLU A 70 -6.15 7.69 -42.34
CA GLU A 70 -6.36 7.18 -40.98
C GLU A 70 -7.56 6.24 -40.89
N LYS A 71 -8.68 6.61 -41.52
CA LYS A 71 -9.92 5.82 -41.52
C LYS A 71 -9.73 4.55 -42.32
N ALA A 72 -9.07 4.61 -43.48
CA ALA A 72 -8.75 3.43 -44.27
C ALA A 72 -7.88 2.43 -43.48
N GLN A 73 -6.86 2.93 -42.76
CA GLN A 73 -5.98 2.11 -41.92
C GLN A 73 -6.71 1.49 -40.72
N ILE A 74 -7.55 2.27 -40.01
CA ILE A 74 -8.41 1.76 -38.93
C ILE A 74 -9.36 0.67 -39.46
N GLU A 75 -9.99 0.90 -40.63
CA GLU A 75 -10.84 -0.11 -41.26
C GLU A 75 -10.07 -1.37 -41.65
N ALA A 76 -8.83 -1.25 -42.13
CA ALA A 76 -7.98 -2.40 -42.47
C ALA A 76 -7.65 -3.23 -41.21
N TRP A 77 -7.18 -2.60 -40.12
CA TRP A 77 -6.94 -3.28 -38.84
C TRP A 77 -8.21 -3.95 -38.28
N MET A 78 -9.35 -3.27 -38.38
CA MET A 78 -10.66 -3.79 -37.93
C MET A 78 -11.18 -4.95 -38.80
N LYS A 79 -10.89 -4.96 -40.11
CA LYS A 79 -11.17 -6.09 -41.02
C LYS A 79 -10.26 -7.28 -40.70
N SER A 80 -8.98 -7.03 -40.44
CA SER A 80 -7.98 -8.01 -40.00
C SER A 80 -8.13 -8.50 -38.56
N ARG A 81 -9.20 -8.07 -37.84
CA ARG A 81 -9.54 -8.47 -36.47
C ARG A 81 -8.43 -8.20 -35.43
N VAL A 82 -7.56 -7.22 -35.68
CA VAL A 82 -6.45 -6.88 -34.78
C VAL A 82 -7.01 -6.34 -33.46
N HIS A 83 -6.60 -6.93 -32.33
CA HIS A 83 -6.99 -6.44 -31.00
C HIS A 83 -6.13 -5.22 -30.61
N PRO A 84 -6.71 -4.13 -30.06
CA PRO A 84 -5.95 -2.91 -29.78
C PRO A 84 -4.71 -3.12 -28.90
N GLN A 85 -4.80 -3.95 -27.86
CA GLN A 85 -3.65 -4.27 -26.99
C GLN A 85 -2.49 -4.96 -27.74
N ALA A 86 -2.80 -5.81 -28.73
CA ALA A 86 -1.77 -6.46 -29.55
C ALA A 86 -1.10 -5.44 -30.48
N LEU A 87 -1.87 -4.52 -31.06
CA LEU A 87 -1.30 -3.45 -31.89
C LEU A 87 -0.44 -2.48 -31.06
N PHE A 88 -0.85 -2.16 -29.82
CA PHE A 88 -0.07 -1.29 -28.93
C PHE A 88 1.33 -1.84 -28.64
N ALA A 89 1.44 -3.15 -28.42
CA ALA A 89 2.72 -3.84 -28.24
C ALA A 89 3.60 -3.81 -29.50
N THR A 90 2.99 -3.77 -30.69
CA THR A 90 3.68 -3.69 -31.99
C THR A 90 4.15 -2.26 -32.32
N LEU A 91 3.33 -1.25 -32.05
CA LEU A 91 3.60 0.16 -32.42
C LEU A 91 4.78 0.77 -31.65
N ARG A 92 5.11 0.26 -30.45
CA ARG A 92 6.18 0.78 -29.59
C ARG A 92 6.15 2.33 -29.44
N PRO A 93 5.01 2.93 -29.06
CA PRO A 93 4.86 4.39 -28.98
C PRO A 93 5.90 5.03 -28.07
N GLY A 94 6.15 6.33 -28.30
CA GLY A 94 7.28 7.05 -27.72
C GLY A 94 7.28 7.12 -26.20
N LYS A 95 8.45 7.43 -25.60
CA LYS A 95 8.65 7.56 -24.14
C LYS A 95 7.80 8.64 -23.44
N SER A 96 7.00 9.43 -24.16
CA SER A 96 6.16 10.48 -23.56
C SER A 96 4.81 10.52 -24.24
N THR A 97 3.78 9.97 -23.58
CA THR A 97 2.39 10.03 -24.06
C THR A 97 1.68 11.32 -23.64
N THR A 98 2.41 12.35 -23.19
CA THR A 98 1.83 13.57 -22.60
C THR A 98 1.19 14.53 -23.61
N LYS A 99 1.42 14.33 -24.91
CA LYS A 99 0.84 15.12 -26.01
C LYS A 99 0.51 14.20 -27.19
N LEU A 100 -0.77 14.06 -27.52
CA LEU A 100 -1.22 13.30 -28.69
C LEU A 100 -0.63 13.82 -30.00
N ASP A 101 -0.49 15.14 -30.12
CA ASP A 101 0.00 15.80 -31.34
C ASP A 101 1.50 15.53 -31.62
N ASN A 102 2.22 14.96 -30.64
CA ASN A 102 3.62 14.57 -30.77
C ASN A 102 3.81 13.12 -31.27
N ASP A 103 2.78 12.27 -31.25
CA ASP A 103 2.86 10.86 -31.62
C ASP A 103 1.63 10.46 -32.47
N PRO A 104 1.71 10.60 -33.80
CA PRO A 104 0.57 10.37 -34.69
C PRO A 104 0.15 8.89 -34.74
N ASP A 105 1.07 7.95 -34.52
CA ASP A 105 0.76 6.51 -34.45
C ASP A 105 -0.01 6.17 -33.17
N LEU A 106 0.34 6.80 -32.04
CA LEU A 106 -0.42 6.71 -30.79
C LEU A 106 -1.81 7.35 -30.93
N LEU A 107 -1.93 8.52 -31.57
CA LEU A 107 -3.22 9.14 -31.88
C LEU A 107 -4.09 8.24 -32.77
N LEU A 108 -3.50 7.63 -33.81
CA LEU A 108 -4.15 6.69 -34.70
C LEU A 108 -4.58 5.40 -33.97
N TRP A 109 -3.78 4.93 -33.03
CA TRP A 109 -4.13 3.82 -32.13
C TRP A 109 -5.30 4.16 -31.22
N PHE A 110 -5.37 5.36 -30.63
CA PHE A 110 -6.54 5.78 -29.85
C PHE A 110 -7.80 5.89 -30.71
N LYS A 111 -7.68 6.34 -31.97
CA LYS A 111 -8.80 6.33 -32.93
C LYS A 111 -9.26 4.88 -33.25
N LEU A 112 -8.33 3.92 -33.35
CA LEU A 112 -8.69 2.49 -33.43
C LEU A 112 -9.39 2.01 -32.16
N VAL A 113 -8.91 2.36 -30.96
CA VAL A 113 -9.54 1.97 -29.67
C VAL A 113 -10.99 2.43 -29.60
N ALA A 114 -11.27 3.68 -29.99
CA ALA A 114 -12.62 4.22 -30.07
C ALA A 114 -13.50 3.44 -31.07
N ALA A 115 -13.00 3.21 -32.30
CA ALA A 115 -13.73 2.46 -33.33
C ALA A 115 -13.96 0.97 -32.95
N PHE A 116 -13.00 0.35 -32.28
CA PHE A 116 -13.08 -1.02 -31.77
C PHE A 116 -14.18 -1.15 -30.72
N ARG A 117 -14.17 -0.27 -29.71
CA ARG A 117 -15.19 -0.23 -28.65
C ARG A 117 -16.58 0.12 -29.19
N ALA A 118 -16.69 1.02 -30.17
CA ALA A 118 -17.95 1.31 -30.84
C ALA A 118 -18.54 0.09 -31.57
N LYS A 119 -17.69 -0.77 -32.17
CA LYS A 119 -18.14 -1.98 -32.90
C LYS A 119 -18.28 -3.25 -32.04
N LYS A 120 -17.61 -3.31 -30.88
CA LYS A 120 -17.55 -4.51 -30.01
C LYS A 120 -18.11 -4.31 -28.59
N GLY A 121 -18.54 -3.09 -28.27
CA GLY A 121 -18.91 -2.68 -26.92
C GLY A 121 -17.69 -2.39 -26.05
N ASN A 122 -17.85 -1.49 -25.07
CA ASN A 122 -16.77 -1.09 -24.16
C ASN A 122 -16.13 -2.27 -23.41
N LYS A 123 -16.86 -3.35 -23.15
CA LYS A 123 -16.34 -4.52 -22.42
C LYS A 123 -15.34 -5.37 -23.21
N ALA A 124 -15.22 -5.16 -24.52
CA ALA A 124 -14.21 -5.84 -25.34
C ALA A 124 -12.79 -5.25 -25.13
N PHE A 125 -12.69 -4.01 -24.64
CA PHE A 125 -11.44 -3.39 -24.19
C PHE A 125 -11.80 -2.20 -23.28
N SER A 126 -11.89 -2.46 -21.97
CA SER A 126 -12.51 -1.56 -21.00
C SER A 126 -11.65 -0.34 -20.65
N ASP A 127 -12.23 0.62 -19.92
CA ASP A 127 -11.47 1.76 -19.38
C ASP A 127 -10.34 1.31 -18.45
N LEU A 128 -10.52 0.21 -17.70
CA LEU A 128 -9.47 -0.38 -16.86
C LEU A 128 -8.40 -1.12 -17.67
N ASP A 129 -8.77 -1.80 -18.77
CA ASP A 129 -7.77 -2.39 -19.68
C ASP A 129 -6.90 -1.31 -20.32
N LEU A 130 -7.51 -0.21 -20.74
CA LEU A 130 -6.81 0.93 -21.32
C LEU A 130 -5.90 1.61 -20.29
N TYR A 131 -6.42 1.89 -19.09
CA TYR A 131 -5.66 2.49 -18.00
C TYR A 131 -4.44 1.65 -17.60
N HIS A 132 -4.65 0.37 -17.26
CA HIS A 132 -3.57 -0.51 -16.78
C HIS A 132 -2.61 -0.94 -17.89
N LEU A 133 -2.99 -0.85 -19.17
CA LEU A 133 -2.05 -0.99 -20.29
C LEU A 133 -1.09 0.20 -20.38
N LEU A 134 -1.61 1.43 -20.23
CA LEU A 134 -0.82 2.66 -20.36
C LEU A 134 0.02 2.95 -19.10
N LEU A 135 -0.48 2.62 -17.89
CA LEU A 135 0.23 2.82 -16.62
C LEU A 135 1.55 2.02 -16.56
N LYS A 136 1.65 0.92 -17.30
CA LYS A 136 2.89 0.13 -17.45
C LYS A 136 4.04 0.89 -18.12
N LYS A 137 3.78 2.05 -18.74
CA LYS A 137 4.80 2.90 -19.38
C LYS A 137 4.86 4.34 -18.86
N ASN A 138 3.76 4.91 -18.40
CA ASN A 138 3.64 6.33 -18.02
C ASN A 138 3.34 6.51 -16.52
N SER A 139 3.49 7.71 -15.97
CA SER A 139 3.00 8.05 -14.61
C SER A 139 1.48 8.25 -14.60
N ALA A 140 0.85 8.27 -13.41
CA ALA A 140 -0.58 8.52 -13.31
C ALA A 140 -0.97 9.95 -13.74
N GLU A 141 -0.08 10.92 -13.48
CA GLU A 141 -0.21 12.32 -13.87
C GLU A 141 -0.17 12.47 -15.40
N GLU A 142 0.77 11.78 -16.06
CA GLU A 142 0.84 11.75 -17.53
C GLU A 142 -0.43 11.17 -18.16
N LEU A 143 -1.03 10.13 -17.54
CA LEU A 143 -2.30 9.57 -17.98
C LEU A 143 -3.47 10.53 -17.79
N ASN A 144 -3.53 11.25 -16.66
CA ASN A 144 -4.57 12.25 -16.43
C ASN A 144 -4.51 13.37 -17.49
N ILE A 145 -3.31 13.90 -17.78
CA ILE A 145 -3.08 14.90 -18.84
C ILE A 145 -3.51 14.36 -20.21
N LEU A 146 -3.19 13.11 -20.52
CA LEU A 146 -3.58 12.43 -21.75
C LEU A 146 -5.11 12.29 -21.87
N PHE A 147 -5.82 11.87 -20.83
CA PHE A 147 -7.28 11.73 -20.89
C PHE A 147 -8.02 13.08 -20.97
N GLU A 148 -7.50 14.14 -20.36
CA GLU A 148 -8.00 15.51 -20.59
C GLU A 148 -7.84 15.97 -22.04
N SER A 149 -6.79 15.52 -22.74
CA SER A 149 -6.60 15.84 -24.17
C SER A 149 -7.61 15.12 -25.08
N PHE A 150 -8.16 13.97 -24.66
CA PHE A 150 -9.19 13.25 -25.43
C PHE A 150 -10.47 14.07 -25.56
N LEU A 151 -10.87 14.83 -24.53
CA LEU A 151 -12.06 15.68 -24.57
C LEU A 151 -12.00 16.78 -25.65
N LYS A 152 -10.79 17.24 -25.95
CA LYS A 152 -10.49 18.30 -26.92
C LYS A 152 -10.36 17.74 -28.34
N THR A 153 -10.07 16.45 -28.46
CA THR A 153 -9.89 15.74 -29.74
C THR A 153 -11.22 15.21 -30.26
N GLY A 154 -11.72 15.75 -31.38
CA GLY A 154 -13.07 15.44 -31.90
C GLY A 154 -13.37 13.95 -32.12
N GLY A 155 -12.37 13.14 -32.46
CA GLY A 155 -12.51 11.67 -32.62
C GLY A 155 -12.35 10.83 -31.35
N LEU A 156 -11.94 11.43 -30.23
CA LEU A 156 -11.70 10.72 -28.94
C LEU A 156 -12.60 11.20 -27.80
N LYS A 157 -13.42 12.24 -28.03
CA LYS A 157 -14.21 12.91 -26.99
C LYS A 157 -15.04 11.98 -26.10
N ASP A 158 -15.67 10.97 -26.69
CA ASP A 158 -16.49 10.00 -25.93
C ASP A 158 -15.66 8.92 -25.21
N LEU A 159 -14.47 8.59 -25.73
CA LEU A 159 -13.48 7.80 -24.99
C LEU A 159 -12.98 8.58 -23.76
N GLY A 160 -12.68 9.88 -23.93
CA GLY A 160 -12.31 10.78 -22.83
C GLY A 160 -13.37 10.86 -21.73
N LYS A 161 -14.65 11.06 -22.11
CA LYS A 161 -15.79 11.01 -21.17
C LYS A 161 -15.87 9.67 -20.41
N SER A 162 -15.67 8.54 -21.10
CA SER A 162 -15.70 7.22 -20.47
C SER A 162 -14.58 7.09 -19.44
N MET A 163 -13.33 7.41 -19.84
CA MET A 163 -12.16 7.41 -18.95
C MET A 163 -12.39 8.30 -17.73
N GLN A 164 -12.81 9.56 -17.91
CA GLN A 164 -13.14 10.44 -16.79
C GLN A 164 -14.24 9.86 -15.87
N LYS A 165 -15.34 9.33 -16.42
CA LYS A 165 -16.42 8.73 -15.62
C LYS A 165 -15.89 7.57 -14.77
N SER A 166 -15.11 6.67 -15.37
CA SER A 166 -14.53 5.50 -14.70
C SER A 166 -13.48 5.89 -13.64
N LEU A 167 -12.68 6.94 -13.92
CA LEU A 167 -11.65 7.46 -13.01
C LEU A 167 -12.17 8.50 -11.99
N SER A 168 -13.45 8.89 -12.03
CA SER A 168 -14.01 9.95 -11.17
C SER A 168 -14.29 9.56 -9.71
N GLY A 169 -14.20 8.28 -9.35
CA GLY A 169 -14.68 7.78 -8.05
C GLY A 169 -16.21 7.66 -7.94
N SER A 170 -16.97 7.88 -9.02
CA SER A 170 -18.45 7.82 -9.02
C SER A 170 -19.03 6.47 -8.55
N TRP A 171 -18.25 5.39 -8.60
CA TRP A 171 -18.59 4.08 -8.05
C TRP A 171 -18.69 4.05 -6.51
N MET A 172 -18.06 4.99 -5.81
CA MET A 172 -17.85 4.97 -4.36
C MET A 172 -19.17 5.00 -3.57
N SER A 173 -20.08 5.93 -3.90
CA SER A 173 -21.38 6.04 -3.22
C SER A 173 -22.22 4.77 -3.35
N LYS A 174 -22.11 4.10 -4.51
CA LYS A 174 -22.79 2.83 -4.83
C LYS A 174 -22.18 1.66 -4.05
N ALA A 175 -20.84 1.61 -3.94
CA ALA A 175 -20.12 0.62 -3.14
C ALA A 175 -20.38 0.77 -1.62
N ILE A 176 -20.55 2.00 -1.11
CA ILE A 176 -20.93 2.27 0.29
C ILE A 176 -22.38 1.80 0.53
N LYS A 177 -23.31 2.21 -0.34
CA LYS A 177 -24.74 1.83 -0.25
C LYS A 177 -24.98 0.31 -0.34
N HIS A 178 -24.06 -0.43 -0.94
CA HIS A 178 -24.11 -1.89 -1.05
C HIS A 178 -23.11 -2.61 -0.13
N GLU A 179 -22.48 -1.90 0.82
CA GLU A 179 -21.57 -2.45 1.84
C GLU A 179 -20.52 -3.43 1.26
N THR A 180 -20.02 -3.11 0.06
CA THR A 180 -19.22 -4.01 -0.77
C THR A 180 -17.82 -4.16 -0.18
N SER A 181 -17.50 -5.34 0.38
CA SER A 181 -16.19 -5.61 1.00
C SER A 181 -15.03 -4.98 0.21
N PRO A 182 -14.14 -4.18 0.84
CA PRO A 182 -13.08 -3.47 0.12
C PRO A 182 -12.16 -4.36 -0.71
N THR A 183 -12.02 -5.65 -0.35
CA THR A 183 -11.37 -6.68 -1.19
C THR A 183 -12.03 -6.82 -2.57
N ILE A 184 -13.37 -6.94 -2.62
CA ILE A 184 -14.13 -7.05 -3.87
C ILE A 184 -14.00 -5.77 -4.71
N VAL A 185 -13.97 -4.60 -4.05
CA VAL A 185 -13.73 -3.31 -4.73
C VAL A 185 -12.29 -3.24 -5.28
N TYR A 186 -11.29 -3.69 -4.51
CA TYR A 186 -9.88 -3.72 -4.94
C TYR A 186 -9.66 -4.59 -6.17
N ASP A 187 -10.27 -5.79 -6.18
CA ASP A 187 -10.22 -6.71 -7.31
C ASP A 187 -11.04 -6.19 -8.51
N THR A 188 -12.19 -5.56 -8.30
CA THR A 188 -13.00 -4.98 -9.40
C THR A 188 -12.31 -3.79 -10.07
N LEU A 189 -11.64 -2.93 -9.30
CA LEU A 189 -10.80 -1.84 -9.80
C LEU A 189 -9.46 -2.33 -10.37
N ARG A 190 -9.21 -3.66 -10.31
CA ARG A 190 -8.03 -4.35 -10.84
C ARG A 190 -6.72 -3.76 -10.32
N LEU A 191 -6.71 -3.31 -9.05
CA LEU A 191 -5.60 -2.55 -8.48
C LEU A 191 -4.27 -3.35 -8.42
N ARG A 192 -4.34 -4.69 -8.48
CA ARG A 192 -3.16 -5.57 -8.66
C ARG A 192 -2.35 -5.25 -9.92
N GLU A 193 -2.98 -4.78 -10.99
CA GLU A 193 -2.33 -4.51 -12.28
C GLU A 193 -1.46 -3.24 -12.29
N ALA A 194 -1.60 -2.38 -11.29
CA ALA A 194 -0.70 -1.24 -11.09
C ALA A 194 0.68 -1.67 -10.55
N GLY A 195 0.76 -2.83 -9.89
CA GLY A 195 2.01 -3.34 -9.31
C GLY A 195 2.66 -2.34 -8.35
N THR A 196 3.94 -2.06 -8.56
CA THR A 196 4.70 -1.08 -7.77
C THR A 196 4.20 0.37 -7.93
N LYS A 197 3.52 0.69 -9.05
CA LYS A 197 2.82 1.99 -9.27
C LYS A 197 1.44 2.08 -8.62
N LEU A 198 1.09 1.16 -7.71
CA LEU A 198 -0.17 1.24 -6.96
C LEU A 198 -0.26 2.56 -6.19
N GLY A 199 0.83 2.98 -5.54
CA GLY A 199 0.88 4.20 -4.74
C GLY A 199 0.48 5.45 -5.52
N ASP A 200 0.98 5.60 -6.74
CA ASP A 200 0.73 6.77 -7.61
C ASP A 200 -0.71 6.80 -8.17
N SER A 201 -1.43 5.67 -8.13
CA SER A 201 -2.70 5.52 -8.85
C SER A 201 -3.84 6.33 -8.19
N PRO A 202 -4.53 7.26 -8.89
CA PRO A 202 -5.71 7.94 -8.36
C PRO A 202 -6.85 6.98 -8.01
N ILE A 203 -6.96 5.84 -8.72
CA ILE A 203 -7.94 4.78 -8.41
C ILE A 203 -7.64 4.15 -7.04
N PHE A 204 -6.37 4.00 -6.68
CA PHE A 204 -5.96 3.50 -5.36
C PHE A 204 -6.26 4.50 -4.26
N HIS A 205 -5.98 5.78 -4.46
CA HIS A 205 -6.35 6.85 -3.53
C HIS A 205 -7.88 6.88 -3.27
N GLN A 206 -8.70 6.70 -4.31
CA GLN A 206 -10.15 6.58 -4.15
C GLN A 206 -10.53 5.32 -3.37
N TRP A 207 -9.83 4.20 -3.56
CA TRP A 207 -10.03 2.99 -2.76
C TRP A 207 -9.64 3.18 -1.28
N LEU A 208 -8.57 3.92 -0.97
CA LEU A 208 -8.22 4.30 0.40
C LEU A 208 -9.33 5.15 1.05
N SER A 209 -9.83 6.17 0.35
CA SER A 209 -10.98 6.97 0.80
C SER A 209 -12.27 6.17 0.94
N TYR A 210 -12.45 5.12 0.13
CA TYR A 210 -13.56 4.17 0.26
C TYR A 210 -13.42 3.32 1.53
N VAL A 211 -12.24 2.75 1.79
CA VAL A 211 -11.96 1.95 3.00
C VAL A 211 -12.26 2.75 4.28
N GLN A 212 -11.85 4.02 4.34
CA GLN A 212 -12.17 4.89 5.47
C GLN A 212 -13.68 5.03 5.68
N LYS A 213 -14.43 5.35 4.61
CA LYS A 213 -15.89 5.50 4.68
C LYS A 213 -16.60 4.20 5.02
N TYR A 214 -16.09 3.05 4.58
CA TYR A 214 -16.59 1.71 4.89
C TYR A 214 -16.36 1.35 6.37
N ARG A 215 -15.13 1.57 6.88
CA ARG A 215 -14.77 1.35 8.29
C ARG A 215 -15.51 2.27 9.27
N ALA A 216 -15.96 3.43 8.81
CA ALA A 216 -16.68 4.42 9.63
C ALA A 216 -18.21 4.20 9.69
N GLN A 217 -18.77 3.17 9.04
CA GLN A 217 -20.18 2.83 9.18
C GLN A 217 -20.45 2.15 10.53
N GLU A 218 -21.56 2.46 11.20
CA GLU A 218 -21.93 1.94 12.54
C GLU A 218 -22.38 0.47 12.52
N ARG A 219 -21.54 -0.43 12.00
CA ARG A 219 -21.82 -1.85 11.76
C ARG A 219 -20.57 -2.70 11.96
N ASN A 220 -20.76 -3.98 12.25
CA ASN A 220 -19.67 -4.93 12.47
C ASN A 220 -18.99 -5.33 11.14
N HIS A 221 -18.16 -4.45 10.58
CA HIS A 221 -17.46 -4.63 9.31
C HIS A 221 -16.03 -5.16 9.49
N TRP A 222 -15.80 -6.43 9.17
CA TRP A 222 -14.46 -7.03 9.15
C TRP A 222 -13.67 -6.64 7.88
N PHE A 223 -12.95 -5.51 7.94
CA PHE A 223 -11.84 -5.20 7.02
C PHE A 223 -10.77 -4.36 7.76
N GLY A 224 -9.84 -5.04 8.43
CA GLY A 224 -8.75 -4.44 9.20
C GLY A 224 -7.48 -4.21 8.38
N ASP A 225 -6.41 -3.84 9.06
CA ASP A 225 -5.12 -3.51 8.43
C ASP A 225 -4.31 -4.75 8.02
N ARG A 226 -4.64 -5.93 8.58
CA ARG A 226 -4.11 -7.21 8.11
C ARG A 226 -4.64 -7.53 6.71
N GLU A 227 -5.95 -7.36 6.49
CA GLU A 227 -6.58 -7.64 5.20
C GLU A 227 -6.09 -6.65 4.13
N MET A 228 -5.84 -5.39 4.50
CA MET A 228 -5.19 -4.40 3.64
C MET A 228 -3.74 -4.79 3.28
N LEU A 229 -2.92 -5.15 4.28
CA LEU A 229 -1.54 -5.58 4.07
C LEU A 229 -1.44 -6.82 3.17
N ASP A 230 -2.35 -7.79 3.35
CA ASP A 230 -2.42 -8.99 2.53
C ASP A 230 -2.97 -8.76 1.11
N LEU A 231 -3.51 -7.57 0.81
CA LEU A 231 -3.76 -7.14 -0.57
C LEU A 231 -2.48 -6.58 -1.20
N PHE A 232 -1.72 -5.75 -0.48
CA PHE A 232 -0.48 -5.14 -0.99
C PHE A 232 0.61 -6.19 -1.27
N ARG A 233 0.79 -7.15 -0.35
CA ARG A 233 1.67 -8.33 -0.52
C ARG A 233 1.30 -9.23 -1.71
N LYS A 234 0.08 -9.11 -2.24
CA LYS A 234 -0.40 -9.81 -3.46
C LYS A 234 -0.41 -8.92 -4.70
N THR A 235 0.21 -7.74 -4.62
CA THR A 235 0.29 -6.75 -5.71
C THR A 235 1.74 -6.40 -6.05
N MET A 236 2.67 -6.42 -5.08
CA MET A 236 4.07 -6.03 -5.29
C MET A 236 5.04 -6.80 -4.36
N PRO A 237 6.36 -6.81 -4.68
CA PRO A 237 7.42 -7.32 -3.80
C PRO A 237 7.45 -6.68 -2.40
N GLU A 238 8.11 -7.32 -1.43
CA GLU A 238 8.09 -6.86 -0.03
C GLU A 238 8.69 -5.46 0.16
N ASP A 239 9.77 -5.12 -0.57
CA ASP A 239 10.43 -3.81 -0.49
C ASP A 239 9.53 -2.67 -1.03
N ASP A 240 8.73 -2.96 -2.06
CA ASP A 240 7.72 -2.05 -2.59
C ASP A 240 6.53 -1.92 -1.63
N VAL A 241 6.10 -3.02 -0.96
CA VAL A 241 5.07 -2.95 0.09
C VAL A 241 5.54 -2.04 1.23
N VAL A 242 6.75 -2.22 1.73
CA VAL A 242 7.31 -1.38 2.80
C VAL A 242 7.36 0.10 2.37
N THR A 243 7.81 0.36 1.15
CA THR A 243 7.82 1.73 0.58
C THR A 243 6.41 2.32 0.52
N LEU A 244 5.42 1.56 0.05
CA LEU A 244 4.01 1.97 0.04
C LEU A 244 3.48 2.27 1.45
N LEU A 245 3.78 1.42 2.43
CA LEU A 245 3.32 1.60 3.81
C LEU A 245 3.92 2.85 4.48
N HIS A 246 5.11 3.28 4.07
CA HIS A 246 5.67 4.57 4.46
C HIS A 246 4.93 5.72 3.76
N LEU A 247 4.75 5.67 2.44
CA LEU A 247 4.04 6.71 1.69
C LEU A 247 2.57 6.91 2.17
N LEU A 248 1.91 5.84 2.63
CA LEU A 248 0.58 5.91 3.26
C LEU A 248 0.53 6.78 4.53
N GLN A 249 1.65 7.08 5.18
CA GLN A 249 1.69 8.02 6.32
C GLN A 249 1.29 9.43 5.91
N ASN A 250 1.56 9.82 4.66
CA ASN A 250 1.26 11.15 4.12
C ASN A 250 -0.17 11.23 3.53
N VAL A 251 -0.90 10.11 3.42
CA VAL A 251 -2.29 10.10 2.95
C VAL A 251 -3.22 10.47 4.11
N PRO A 252 -4.12 11.47 3.95
CA PRO A 252 -5.03 11.90 5.01
C PRO A 252 -5.82 10.75 5.63
N GLY A 253 -5.72 10.60 6.95
CA GLY A 253 -6.39 9.55 7.71
C GLY A 253 -5.83 8.13 7.51
N MET A 254 -4.63 7.96 6.92
CA MET A 254 -3.98 6.64 6.77
C MET A 254 -2.74 6.43 7.64
N LYS A 255 -2.16 7.47 8.27
CA LYS A 255 -0.96 7.32 9.13
C LYS A 255 -1.06 6.17 10.15
N ASN A 256 -2.09 6.17 10.99
CA ASN A 256 -2.23 5.13 12.03
C ASN A 256 -2.34 3.70 11.44
N HIS A 257 -2.88 3.57 10.22
CA HIS A 257 -2.98 2.29 9.51
C HIS A 257 -1.65 1.90 8.86
N GLY A 258 -0.93 2.85 8.25
CA GLY A 258 0.44 2.68 7.77
C GLY A 258 1.38 2.22 8.89
N ASP A 259 1.37 2.94 10.02
CA ASP A 259 2.16 2.62 11.22
C ASP A 259 1.82 1.24 11.80
N ALA A 260 0.53 0.87 11.81
CA ALA A 260 0.09 -0.47 12.21
C ALA A 260 0.61 -1.57 11.28
N MET A 261 0.54 -1.37 9.96
CA MET A 261 1.04 -2.33 8.98
C MET A 261 2.58 -2.44 9.01
N GLN A 262 3.30 -1.32 9.17
CA GLN A 262 4.76 -1.33 9.32
C GLN A 262 5.18 -2.13 10.57
N ARG A 263 4.53 -1.90 11.71
CA ARG A 263 4.77 -2.68 12.94
C ARG A 263 4.44 -4.16 12.77
N LEU A 264 3.34 -4.50 12.08
CA LEU A 264 3.01 -5.89 11.74
C LEU A 264 4.09 -6.56 10.88
N MET A 265 4.69 -5.84 9.91
CA MET A 265 5.80 -6.36 9.11
C MET A 265 7.08 -6.51 9.93
N PHE A 266 7.49 -5.47 10.68
CA PHE A 266 8.71 -5.45 11.50
C PHE A 266 8.73 -6.59 12.54
N LEU A 267 7.60 -6.88 13.17
CA LEU A 267 7.49 -7.99 14.13
C LEU A 267 7.47 -9.37 13.45
N SER A 268 7.18 -9.46 12.15
CA SER A 268 6.96 -10.75 11.48
C SER A 268 8.22 -11.50 11.02
N SER A 269 9.30 -10.83 10.60
CA SER A 269 10.53 -11.52 10.17
C SER A 269 11.79 -10.65 10.25
N LYS A 270 12.99 -11.28 10.26
CA LYS A 270 14.28 -10.56 10.21
C LYS A 270 14.47 -9.83 8.87
N THR A 271 13.98 -10.40 7.76
CA THR A 271 14.02 -9.77 6.43
C THR A 271 13.18 -8.50 6.41
N SER A 272 11.92 -8.60 6.86
CA SER A 272 10.98 -7.49 6.95
C SER A 272 11.53 -6.35 7.82
N ARG A 273 12.24 -6.66 8.92
CA ARG A 273 12.96 -5.65 9.71
C ARG A 273 14.04 -4.94 8.91
N LYS A 274 14.88 -5.68 8.19
CA LYS A 274 15.96 -5.07 7.40
C LYS A 274 15.41 -4.15 6.32
N THR A 275 14.46 -4.61 5.50
CA THR A 275 13.78 -3.79 4.49
C THR A 275 13.13 -2.55 5.11
N MET A 276 12.49 -2.68 6.27
CA MET A 276 11.90 -1.55 7.00
C MET A 276 12.95 -0.53 7.45
N SER A 277 14.10 -0.97 7.98
CA SER A 277 15.23 -0.10 8.32
C SER A 277 15.84 0.56 7.09
N ASP A 278 16.05 -0.19 6.00
CA ASP A 278 16.59 0.34 4.74
C ASP A 278 15.67 1.42 4.15
N VAL A 279 14.34 1.29 4.29
CA VAL A 279 13.35 2.31 3.89
C VAL A 279 13.29 3.49 4.87
N TRP A 280 13.30 3.28 6.19
CA TRP A 280 13.33 4.37 7.17
C TRP A 280 14.57 5.26 7.00
N LEU A 281 15.74 4.66 6.72
CA LEU A 281 16.97 5.39 6.38
C LEU A 281 16.85 6.17 5.06
N LYS A 282 16.22 5.59 4.03
CA LYS A 282 16.01 6.23 2.72
C LYS A 282 15.12 7.48 2.78
N TYR A 283 14.21 7.55 3.76
CA TYR A 283 13.26 8.67 3.93
C TYR A 283 13.53 9.52 5.19
N ASP A 284 14.76 9.46 5.73
CA ASP A 284 15.21 10.24 6.89
C ASP A 284 14.27 10.15 8.12
N VAL A 285 13.63 8.99 8.32
CA VAL A 285 12.68 8.77 9.42
C VAL A 285 13.42 8.71 10.74
N SER A 286 13.19 9.70 11.61
CA SER A 286 13.96 9.86 12.85
C SER A 286 13.74 8.69 13.84
N PRO A 287 14.70 8.39 14.73
CA PRO A 287 14.58 7.33 15.73
C PRO A 287 13.32 7.47 16.60
N GLU A 288 12.90 8.69 16.91
CA GLU A 288 11.70 8.99 17.69
C GLU A 288 10.42 8.64 16.91
N GLU A 289 10.38 8.82 15.60
CA GLU A 289 9.24 8.43 14.77
C GLU A 289 9.20 6.91 14.56
N VAL A 290 10.35 6.26 14.35
CA VAL A 290 10.47 4.79 14.37
C VAL A 290 9.94 4.22 15.70
N TRP A 291 10.31 4.84 16.83
CA TRP A 291 9.86 4.46 18.17
C TRP A 291 8.32 4.57 18.33
N LYS A 292 7.71 5.62 17.76
CA LYS A 292 6.25 5.80 17.70
C LYS A 292 5.56 4.75 16.83
N ILE A 293 6.07 4.51 15.61
CA ILE A 293 5.53 3.51 14.65
C ILE A 293 5.49 2.11 15.30
N LEU A 294 6.58 1.74 15.97
CA LEU A 294 6.73 0.47 16.68
C LEU A 294 6.01 0.43 18.04
N ARG A 295 5.51 1.57 18.55
CA ARG A 295 4.79 1.72 19.83
C ARG A 295 5.59 1.27 21.05
N LEU A 296 6.91 1.47 21.03
CA LEU A 296 7.83 1.00 22.08
C LEU A 296 7.69 1.72 23.44
N ALA A 297 6.82 2.75 23.53
CA ALA A 297 6.41 3.40 24.78
C ALA A 297 4.91 3.21 25.14
N GLU A 298 4.14 2.39 24.40
CA GLU A 298 2.77 2.04 24.85
C GLU A 298 2.77 0.90 25.88
N THR A 299 3.85 0.11 25.92
CA THR A 299 4.24 -0.63 27.12
C THR A 299 4.58 0.35 28.23
N ASN A 300 3.92 0.24 29.38
CA ASN A 300 3.98 1.15 30.52
C ASN A 300 5.32 1.02 31.32
N MET A 301 6.43 1.15 30.62
CA MET A 301 7.80 0.98 31.10
C MET A 301 8.52 2.32 31.02
N ASP A 302 9.18 2.70 32.10
CA ASP A 302 10.04 3.88 32.12
C ASP A 302 11.37 3.63 31.37
N ALA A 303 12.16 4.70 31.21
CA ALA A 303 13.47 4.64 30.58
C ALA A 303 14.46 3.70 31.31
N LEU A 304 14.20 3.35 32.58
CA LEU A 304 15.02 2.46 33.40
C LEU A 304 14.69 0.98 33.12
N ASN A 305 13.42 0.62 32.95
CA ASN A 305 13.00 -0.69 32.44
C ASN A 305 13.48 -0.91 30.99
N ILE A 306 13.48 0.13 30.16
CA ILE A 306 14.06 0.09 28.81
C ILE A 306 15.58 -0.19 28.88
N ASN A 307 16.30 0.40 29.84
CA ASN A 307 17.72 0.12 30.09
C ASN A 307 17.96 -1.36 30.49
N ALA A 308 17.09 -1.93 31.34
CA ALA A 308 17.15 -3.34 31.71
C ALA A 308 16.95 -4.28 30.51
N MET A 309 16.09 -3.94 29.54
CA MET A 309 15.99 -4.69 28.28
C MET A 309 17.17 -4.46 27.33
N PHE A 310 17.77 -3.26 27.29
CA PHE A 310 19.03 -3.10 26.56
C PHE A 310 20.14 -3.97 27.16
N HIS A 311 20.15 -4.18 28.48
CA HIS A 311 21.11 -5.07 29.12
C HIS A 311 20.98 -6.54 28.67
N SER A 312 19.79 -7.06 28.33
CA SER A 312 19.66 -8.39 27.71
C SER A 312 20.04 -8.39 26.23
N VAL A 313 19.64 -7.36 25.47
CA VAL A 313 20.02 -7.19 24.04
C VAL A 313 21.54 -7.15 23.84
N VAL A 314 22.30 -6.60 24.79
CA VAL A 314 23.78 -6.64 24.82
C VAL A 314 24.34 -8.07 24.86
N GLN A 315 23.64 -9.01 25.51
CA GLN A 315 24.08 -10.41 25.60
C GLN A 315 23.78 -11.19 24.32
N ASP A 316 22.66 -10.86 23.64
CA ASP A 316 22.20 -11.56 22.44
C ASP A 316 22.74 -10.97 21.12
N VAL A 317 23.12 -9.68 21.10
CA VAL A 317 23.54 -8.96 19.88
C VAL A 317 24.83 -8.15 20.12
N PRO A 318 26.02 -8.75 19.89
CA PRO A 318 27.31 -8.09 20.14
C PRO A 318 27.49 -6.75 19.41
N ASP A 319 26.97 -6.61 18.19
CA ASP A 319 27.06 -5.41 17.37
C ASP A 319 26.37 -4.18 18.01
N LEU A 320 25.39 -4.41 18.89
CA LEU A 320 24.66 -3.35 19.61
C LEU A 320 25.27 -3.00 20.97
N LYS A 321 26.32 -3.72 21.41
CA LYS A 321 26.93 -3.57 22.73
C LYS A 321 27.34 -2.11 23.01
N LEU A 322 28.15 -1.52 22.14
CA LEU A 322 28.65 -0.17 22.30
C LEU A 322 27.52 0.89 22.30
N PHE A 323 26.44 0.66 21.55
CA PHE A 323 25.28 1.56 21.55
C PHE A 323 24.56 1.53 22.89
N ALA A 324 24.29 0.34 23.43
CA ALA A 324 23.61 0.16 24.71
C ALA A 324 24.47 0.63 25.90
N GLU A 325 25.79 0.39 25.90
CA GLU A 325 26.71 0.90 26.94
C GLU A 325 26.72 2.44 26.97
N ASN A 326 26.72 3.09 25.80
CA ASN A 326 26.58 4.55 25.69
C ASN A 326 25.20 5.03 26.17
N MET A 327 24.12 4.32 25.85
CA MET A 327 22.76 4.68 26.27
C MET A 327 22.59 4.55 27.79
N GLN A 328 23.06 3.44 28.37
CA GLN A 328 23.10 3.21 29.82
C GLN A 328 23.89 4.32 30.54
N THR A 329 25.06 4.70 30.02
CA THR A 329 25.89 5.78 30.57
C THR A 329 25.16 7.12 30.54
N ASN A 330 24.47 7.46 29.45
CA ASN A 330 23.67 8.69 29.37
C ASN A 330 22.48 8.69 30.35
N LEU A 331 21.81 7.55 30.53
CA LEU A 331 20.73 7.41 31.52
C LEU A 331 21.27 7.59 32.95
N PHE A 332 22.41 6.98 33.28
CA PHE A 332 23.05 7.14 34.59
C PHE A 332 23.51 8.58 34.84
N GLN A 333 24.06 9.28 33.84
CA GLN A 333 24.30 10.71 33.92
C GLN A 333 23.01 11.50 34.18
N LYS A 334 21.89 11.11 33.56
CA LYS A 334 20.62 11.80 33.76
C LYS A 334 20.02 11.57 35.15
N CYS A 335 20.12 10.36 35.70
CA CYS A 335 19.74 10.08 37.08
C CYS A 335 20.57 10.90 38.10
N LEU A 336 21.88 11.06 37.87
CA LEU A 336 22.71 11.95 38.69
C LEU A 336 22.32 13.43 38.57
N GLN A 337 21.94 13.91 37.38
CA GLN A 337 21.44 15.28 37.17
C GLN A 337 20.09 15.54 37.85
N LEU A 338 19.27 14.50 38.04
CA LEU A 338 17.99 14.55 38.75
C LEU A 338 18.12 14.24 40.25
N GLU A 339 19.37 14.11 40.74
CA GLU A 339 19.73 13.79 42.12
C GLU A 339 19.12 12.48 42.66
N TRP A 340 18.83 11.52 41.77
CA TRP A 340 18.28 10.23 42.16
C TRP A 340 19.36 9.34 42.79
N ASP A 341 19.25 9.11 44.10
CA ASP A 341 20.09 8.16 44.81
C ASP A 341 19.82 6.69 44.38
N PRO A 342 20.73 5.74 44.63
CA PRO A 342 20.54 4.36 44.19
C PRO A 342 19.43 3.60 44.93
N LYS A 343 18.93 4.08 46.06
CA LYS A 343 17.77 3.51 46.77
C LYS A 343 16.47 3.92 46.06
N ALA A 344 16.34 5.20 45.68
CA ALA A 344 15.24 5.68 44.84
C ALA A 344 15.20 4.94 43.48
N VAL A 345 16.36 4.81 42.82
CA VAL A 345 16.47 4.02 41.58
C VAL A 345 16.13 2.55 41.79
N SER A 346 16.50 1.93 42.92
CA SER A 346 16.12 0.53 43.23
C SER A 346 14.61 0.30 43.28
N SER A 347 13.84 1.30 43.73
CA SER A 347 12.38 1.24 43.83
C SER A 347 11.71 1.54 42.49
N MET A 348 12.22 2.52 41.74
CA MET A 348 11.67 2.85 40.41
C MET A 348 11.88 1.72 39.41
N LEU A 349 13.09 1.12 39.36
CA LEU A 349 13.42 -0.01 38.50
C LEU A 349 12.51 -1.24 38.68
N ALA A 350 11.84 -1.37 39.83
CA ALA A 350 10.95 -2.48 40.12
C ALA A 350 9.48 -2.24 39.71
N ILE A 351 9.09 -1.03 39.30
CA ILE A 351 7.71 -0.72 38.87
C ILE A 351 7.36 -1.53 37.61
N PRO A 352 6.20 -2.20 37.53
CA PRO A 352 5.03 -2.12 38.41
C PRO A 352 4.95 -3.18 39.54
N TYR A 353 6.00 -3.96 39.76
CA TYR A 353 6.02 -5.00 40.79
C TYR A 353 6.12 -4.37 42.19
N PRO A 354 5.44 -4.91 43.22
CA PRO A 354 5.50 -4.41 44.60
C PRO A 354 6.78 -4.88 45.32
N THR A 355 7.95 -4.53 44.78
CA THR A 355 9.27 -4.94 45.27
C THR A 355 10.32 -3.84 45.04
N SER A 356 11.60 -4.18 45.20
CA SER A 356 12.76 -3.36 44.83
C SER A 356 13.74 -4.26 44.07
N ALA A 357 14.59 -3.66 43.23
CA ALA A 357 15.69 -4.35 42.56
C ALA A 357 16.56 -5.18 43.54
N LEU A 358 16.66 -4.74 44.80
CA LEU A 358 17.38 -5.41 45.90
C LEU A 358 16.90 -6.84 46.21
N HIS A 359 15.66 -7.19 45.86
CA HIS A 359 15.06 -8.50 46.11
C HIS A 359 15.03 -9.41 44.88
N LEU A 360 15.54 -8.94 43.74
CA LEU A 360 15.61 -9.72 42.51
C LEU A 360 16.94 -10.50 42.45
N PRO A 361 17.00 -11.66 41.77
CA PRO A 361 18.24 -12.42 41.64
C PRO A 361 19.36 -11.61 40.96
N LYS A 362 20.63 -11.84 41.31
CA LYS A 362 21.78 -11.20 40.61
C LYS A 362 21.84 -11.47 39.10
N SER A 363 21.18 -12.53 38.62
CA SER A 363 21.03 -12.82 37.19
C SER A 363 20.03 -11.90 36.48
N ASP A 364 19.14 -11.22 37.22
CA ASP A 364 18.06 -10.39 36.69
C ASP A 364 18.61 -9.08 36.07
N PRO A 365 18.15 -8.67 34.87
CA PRO A 365 18.57 -7.41 34.25
C PRO A 365 18.26 -6.16 35.09
N ILE A 366 17.21 -6.19 35.91
CA ILE A 366 16.81 -5.09 36.80
C ILE A 366 17.81 -4.97 37.97
N TYR A 367 18.21 -6.09 38.59
CA TYR A 367 19.26 -6.10 39.62
C TYR A 367 20.58 -5.55 39.04
N LYS A 368 21.02 -6.08 37.90
CA LYS A 368 22.26 -5.65 37.23
C LYS A 368 22.25 -4.15 36.87
N THR A 369 21.11 -3.64 36.40
CA THR A 369 20.96 -2.21 36.07
C THR A 369 21.05 -1.34 37.33
N TRP A 370 20.47 -1.79 38.44
CA TRP A 370 20.61 -1.13 39.75
C TRP A 370 22.05 -1.21 40.29
N GLU A 371 22.71 -2.37 40.21
CA GLU A 371 24.09 -2.60 40.67
C GLU A 371 25.07 -1.71 39.89
N ALA A 372 24.95 -1.67 38.57
CA ALA A 372 25.75 -0.80 37.70
C ALA A 372 25.52 0.69 38.00
N TYR A 373 24.28 1.12 38.25
CA TYR A 373 24.03 2.51 38.66
C TYR A 373 24.61 2.81 40.04
N THR A 374 24.53 1.87 40.98
CA THR A 374 25.05 2.03 42.35
C THR A 374 26.56 2.20 42.35
N LEU A 375 27.28 1.41 41.55
CA LEU A 375 28.72 1.56 41.33
C LEU A 375 29.06 2.90 40.67
N TYR A 376 28.34 3.28 39.60
CA TYR A 376 28.55 4.55 38.90
C TYR A 376 28.30 5.77 39.81
N PHE A 377 27.23 5.75 40.61
CA PHE A 377 26.94 6.76 41.62
C PHE A 377 28.07 6.88 42.66
N SER A 378 28.55 5.74 43.17
CA SER A 378 29.63 5.66 44.16
C SER A 378 30.92 6.32 43.65
N GLU A 379 31.32 6.01 42.41
CA GLU A 379 32.46 6.64 41.75
C GLU A 379 32.26 8.15 41.62
N ARG A 380 31.09 8.59 41.14
CA ARG A 380 30.85 9.99 40.76
C ARG A 380 30.56 10.93 41.93
N LYS A 381 30.03 10.43 43.05
CA LYS A 381 29.74 11.23 44.26
C LYS A 381 30.80 11.07 45.37
N GLY A 382 31.50 9.94 45.46
CA GLY A 382 32.51 9.69 46.52
C GLY A 382 33.84 9.09 46.06
N GLY A 383 34.08 8.97 44.76
CA GLY A 383 35.37 8.57 44.20
C GLY A 383 35.73 7.09 44.39
N VAL A 384 36.97 6.76 44.03
CA VAL A 384 37.48 5.37 43.97
C VAL A 384 37.42 4.65 45.32
N LEU A 385 37.60 5.37 46.44
CA LEU A 385 37.52 4.78 47.77
C LEU A 385 36.09 4.32 48.12
N LEU A 386 35.08 5.12 47.79
CA LEU A 386 33.68 4.76 48.01
C LEU A 386 33.23 3.66 47.04
N LEU A 387 33.60 3.77 45.75
CA LEU A 387 33.41 2.73 44.75
C LEU A 387 33.93 1.37 45.22
N ASN A 388 35.18 1.29 45.68
CA ASN A 388 35.78 0.03 46.12
C ASN A 388 35.07 -0.55 47.36
N LYS A 389 34.64 0.31 48.31
CA LYS A 389 33.90 -0.11 49.50
C LYS A 389 32.51 -0.66 49.15
N VAL A 390 31.77 0.05 48.31
CA VAL A 390 30.44 -0.34 47.84
C VAL A 390 30.51 -1.61 46.99
N LYS A 391 31.48 -1.69 46.06
CA LYS A 391 31.72 -2.91 45.28
C LYS A 391 32.01 -4.12 46.17
N THR A 392 32.89 -3.97 47.16
CA THR A 392 33.19 -5.06 48.11
C THR A 392 31.94 -5.55 48.85
N LEU A 393 31.00 -4.66 49.18
CA LEU A 393 29.73 -5.04 49.81
C LEU A 393 28.78 -5.74 48.84
N LEU A 394 28.73 -5.31 47.57
CA LEU A 394 27.95 -5.96 46.52
C LEU A 394 28.52 -7.36 46.19
N ASP A 395 29.83 -7.49 46.01
CA ASP A 395 30.52 -8.76 45.75
C ASP A 395 30.24 -9.80 46.87
N ASN A 396 30.16 -9.36 48.13
CA ASN A 396 29.79 -10.19 49.29
C ASN A 396 28.27 -10.33 49.53
N ASP A 397 27.46 -10.10 48.50
CA ASP A 397 25.98 -10.22 48.51
C ASP A 397 25.27 -9.40 49.61
N ASN A 398 25.80 -8.22 49.91
CA ASN A 398 25.24 -7.29 50.89
C ASN A 398 24.78 -5.96 50.26
N PRO A 399 23.73 -5.97 49.40
CA PRO A 399 23.25 -4.78 48.70
C PRO A 399 22.65 -3.73 49.65
N ILE A 400 22.12 -4.14 50.82
CA ILE A 400 21.62 -3.21 51.85
C ILE A 400 22.80 -2.49 52.53
N GLY A 401 23.86 -3.21 52.89
CA GLY A 401 25.09 -2.63 53.43
C GLY A 401 25.77 -1.68 52.44
N ALA A 402 25.73 -2.01 51.14
CA ALA A 402 26.20 -1.16 50.05
C ALA A 402 25.43 0.17 49.98
N LEU A 403 24.08 0.13 49.98
CA LEU A 403 23.26 1.35 50.08
C LEU A 403 23.49 2.15 51.37
N THR A 404 23.90 1.50 52.46
CA THR A 404 24.18 2.17 53.75
C THR A 404 25.51 2.96 53.73
N GLN A 405 26.23 2.99 52.60
CA GLN A 405 27.42 3.83 52.41
C GLN A 405 27.16 5.09 51.56
N LEU A 406 25.92 5.28 51.06
CA LEU A 406 25.56 6.24 50.01
C LEU A 406 24.49 7.25 50.48
#